data_AF-A0A952P0K9-F1
#
_entry.id   AF-A0A952P0K9-F1
#
_cell.length_a   1.000
_cell.length_b   1.000
_cell.length_c   1.000
_cell.angle_alpha   90.00
_cell.angle_beta   90.00
_cell.angle_gamma   90.00
#
_symmetry.space_group_name_H-M   'P 1'
#
loop_
_entity.id
_entity.type
_entity.pdbx_description
1 polymer ?
#
loop_
_entity_poly.entity_id
_entity_poly.type
_entity_poly.pdbx_seq_one_letter_code
_entity_poly.pdbx_strand_id
1 'polypeptide(L)'
;MKARVALLFSTLCALPALGNSDFPPFDPSPWLGKARTTLQTQLDAYRGLCVRRISHAVATLTPDFKQNEELTNQVCDCTTTHFRREKNVNYVQVVNLELRGARASLPPMPTELSLYVANYNDAELECVNTIAAKHNESTRRLKPNAAKPVVKSPRRPTSSSRRPAR
;
A
#
# COMPACT_ATOMS: atom_id res chain seq x y z
N MET A 1 -53.95 8.67 8.87
CA MET A 1 -53.47 8.22 7.54
C MET A 1 -51.97 8.42 7.46
N LYS A 2 -51.25 7.51 6.76
CA LYS A 2 -49.78 7.30 6.68
C LYS A 2 -49.23 6.52 7.89
N ALA A 3 -49.22 5.18 7.92
CA ALA A 3 -48.65 4.16 7.03
C ALA A 3 -47.10 4.10 7.03
N ARG A 4 -46.61 3.16 7.85
CA ARG A 4 -45.51 2.19 7.62
C ARG A 4 -44.19 2.71 7.02
N VAL A 5 -43.13 2.59 7.82
CA VAL A 5 -41.82 2.11 7.31
C VAL A 5 -41.42 0.93 8.18
N ALA A 6 -41.53 -0.25 7.60
CA ALA A 6 -41.15 -1.52 8.18
C ALA A 6 -39.66 -1.77 7.90
N LEU A 7 -38.99 -2.36 8.90
CA LEU A 7 -38.04 -3.47 8.79
C LEU A 7 -37.23 -3.57 7.49
N LEU A 8 -35.95 -3.16 7.53
CA LEU A 8 -34.89 -3.79 6.72
C LEU A 8 -33.52 -3.59 7.42
N PHE A 9 -33.24 -4.40 8.45
CA PHE A 9 -31.86 -4.71 8.87
C PHE A 9 -31.76 -6.21 9.11
N SER A 10 -31.83 -6.97 8.02
CA SER A 10 -31.61 -8.41 8.02
C SER A 10 -30.95 -8.83 6.71
N THR A 11 -29.75 -8.30 6.47
CA THR A 11 -28.77 -8.90 5.57
C THR A 11 -27.39 -8.67 6.16
N LEU A 12 -27.14 -9.33 7.30
CA LEU A 12 -25.79 -9.80 7.58
C LEU A 12 -25.44 -10.73 6.43
N CYS A 13 -24.65 -10.23 5.47
CA CYS A 13 -23.94 -11.08 4.54
C CYS A 13 -23.07 -12.02 5.37
N ALA A 14 -23.59 -13.20 5.66
CA ALA A 14 -22.78 -14.34 5.99
C ALA A 14 -21.83 -14.54 4.80
N LEU A 15 -20.56 -14.15 4.98
CA LEU A 15 -19.48 -14.67 4.16
C LEU A 15 -19.65 -16.20 4.19
N PRO A 16 -19.85 -16.87 3.05
CA PRO A 16 -19.88 -18.32 3.04
C PRO A 16 -18.53 -18.77 3.61
N ALA A 17 -18.58 -19.52 4.70
CA ALA A 17 -17.41 -20.21 5.21
C ALA A 17 -16.82 -21.01 4.04
N LEU A 18 -15.54 -20.80 3.76
CA LEU A 18 -14.72 -21.53 2.78
C LEU A 18 -14.58 -23.01 3.22
N GLY A 19 -15.69 -23.73 3.24
CA GLY A 19 -15.78 -25.08 3.76
C GLY A 19 -16.90 -25.80 3.03
N ASN A 20 -16.64 -26.12 1.77
CA ASN A 20 -17.21 -27.20 0.95
C ASN A 20 -17.06 -26.78 -0.52
N SER A 21 -15.88 -27.01 -1.10
CA SER A 21 -15.69 -26.83 -2.54
C SER A 21 -16.09 -28.12 -3.26
N ASP A 22 -17.32 -28.17 -3.78
CA ASP A 22 -17.71 -29.06 -4.90
C ASP A 22 -17.04 -28.65 -6.23
N PHE A 23 -15.97 -27.86 -6.17
CA PHE A 23 -15.17 -27.49 -7.31
C PHE A 23 -14.20 -28.63 -7.61
N PRO A 24 -14.13 -29.11 -8.87
CA PRO A 24 -13.11 -30.08 -9.25
C PRO A 24 -11.73 -29.52 -8.88
N PRO A 25 -10.77 -30.38 -8.48
CA PRO A 25 -9.44 -29.92 -8.11
C PRO A 25 -8.86 -29.07 -9.25
N PHE A 26 -8.61 -27.80 -8.92
CA PHE A 26 -8.09 -26.83 -9.88
C PHE A 26 -6.67 -27.25 -10.31
N ASP A 27 -6.48 -27.52 -11.60
CA ASP A 27 -5.15 -27.76 -12.17
C ASP A 27 -4.53 -26.44 -12.66
N PRO A 28 -3.54 -25.88 -11.96
CA PRO A 28 -2.88 -24.64 -12.36
C PRO A 28 -1.89 -24.83 -13.51
N SER A 29 -1.64 -26.06 -13.98
CA SER A 29 -0.60 -26.37 -14.98
C SER A 29 -0.66 -25.53 -16.27
N PRO A 30 -1.84 -25.21 -16.86
CA PRO A 30 -1.92 -24.34 -18.03
C PRO A 30 -1.45 -22.91 -17.78
N TRP A 31 -1.47 -22.46 -16.52
CA TRP A 31 -1.10 -21.12 -16.09
C TRP A 31 0.33 -21.04 -15.58
N LEU A 32 0.76 -22.05 -14.82
CA LEU A 32 2.04 -22.05 -14.10
C LEU A 32 3.15 -22.78 -14.86
N GLY A 33 2.83 -23.47 -15.95
CA GLY A 33 3.79 -24.23 -16.71
C GLY A 33 4.36 -25.42 -15.93
N LYS A 34 5.25 -26.19 -16.58
CA LYS A 34 5.76 -27.46 -16.05
C LYS A 34 6.98 -27.31 -15.12
N ALA A 35 7.57 -26.12 -15.02
CA ALA A 35 8.79 -25.92 -14.26
C ALA A 35 8.49 -25.80 -12.76
N ARG A 36 8.87 -26.83 -11.98
CA ARG A 36 8.87 -26.74 -10.52
C ARG A 36 9.86 -25.66 -10.10
N THR A 37 9.35 -24.60 -9.48
CA THR A 37 10.16 -23.51 -8.94
C THR A 37 10.04 -23.50 -7.43
N THR A 38 11.10 -23.05 -6.74
CA THR A 38 11.05 -22.91 -5.28
C THR A 38 10.32 -21.63 -4.90
N LEU A 39 9.75 -21.59 -3.69
CA LEU A 39 9.16 -20.37 -3.13
C LEU A 39 10.18 -19.21 -3.15
N GLN A 40 11.44 -19.47 -2.77
CA GLN A 40 12.47 -18.43 -2.75
C GLN A 40 12.71 -17.86 -4.15
N THR A 41 12.82 -18.71 -5.17
CA THR A 41 12.96 -18.27 -6.57
C THR A 41 11.79 -17.38 -7.01
N GLN A 42 10.56 -17.71 -6.62
CA GLN A 42 9.39 -16.90 -6.94
C GLN A 42 9.36 -15.57 -6.18
N LEU A 43 9.81 -15.55 -4.92
CA LEU A 43 9.93 -14.33 -4.12
C LEU A 43 11.01 -13.39 -4.70
N ASP A 44 12.14 -13.92 -5.14
CA ASP A 44 13.21 -13.12 -5.77
C ASP A 44 12.72 -12.51 -7.10
N ALA A 45 12.01 -13.31 -7.91
CA ALA A 45 11.39 -12.82 -9.13
C ALA A 45 10.33 -11.75 -8.84
N TYR A 46 9.52 -11.94 -7.80
CA TYR A 46 8.53 -10.95 -7.35
C TYR A 46 9.20 -9.63 -6.98
N ARG A 47 10.23 -9.66 -6.13
CA ARG A 47 10.93 -8.44 -5.69
C ARG A 47 11.42 -7.61 -6.87
N GLY A 48 12.02 -8.26 -7.87
CA GLY A 48 12.50 -7.59 -9.08
C GLY A 48 11.39 -7.02 -9.99
N LEU A 49 10.17 -7.56 -9.93
CA LEU A 49 9.00 -7.05 -10.65
C LEU A 49 8.32 -5.92 -9.89
N CYS A 50 8.20 -6.07 -8.56
CA CYS A 50 7.62 -5.10 -7.65
C CYS A 50 8.32 -3.74 -7.76
N VAL A 51 9.66 -3.71 -7.66
CA VAL A 51 10.43 -2.45 -7.74
C VAL A 51 10.19 -1.71 -9.05
N ARG A 52 10.02 -2.44 -10.16
CA ARG A 52 9.75 -1.85 -11.48
C ARG A 52 8.34 -1.29 -11.62
N ARG A 53 7.34 -1.91 -10.96
CA ARG A 53 5.92 -1.55 -11.07
C ARG A 53 5.50 -0.47 -10.07
N ILE A 54 6.01 -0.55 -8.84
CA ILE A 54 5.54 0.29 -7.72
C ILE A 54 6.25 1.64 -7.65
N SER A 55 7.42 1.80 -8.26
CA SER A 55 8.17 3.06 -8.29
C SER A 55 7.35 4.26 -8.78
N HIS A 56 6.43 4.02 -9.73
CA HIS A 56 5.51 5.05 -10.22
C HIS A 56 4.40 5.41 -9.23
N ALA A 57 3.88 4.45 -8.47
CA ALA A 57 2.87 4.71 -7.44
C ALA A 57 3.49 5.51 -6.28
N VAL A 58 4.70 5.15 -5.86
CA VAL A 58 5.42 5.81 -4.75
C VAL A 58 5.95 7.19 -5.14
N ALA A 59 6.21 7.46 -6.42
CA ALA A 59 6.54 8.80 -6.91
C ALA A 59 5.50 9.87 -6.58
N THR A 60 4.26 9.47 -6.29
CA THR A 60 3.20 10.40 -5.87
C THR A 60 3.33 10.85 -4.41
N LEU A 61 4.11 10.13 -3.59
CA LEU A 61 4.29 10.39 -2.16
C LEU A 61 5.48 11.33 -1.88
N THR A 62 6.54 11.26 -2.69
CA THR A 62 7.70 12.15 -2.58
C THR A 62 8.31 12.44 -3.96
N PRO A 63 8.63 13.72 -4.27
CA PRO A 63 9.33 14.08 -5.49
C PRO A 63 10.84 13.80 -5.42
N ASP A 64 11.39 13.50 -4.23
CA ASP A 64 12.81 13.17 -4.09
C ASP A 64 13.09 11.74 -4.58
N PHE A 65 13.99 11.61 -5.54
CA PHE A 65 14.29 10.33 -6.19
C PHE A 65 14.86 9.29 -5.22
N LYS A 66 15.74 9.68 -4.30
CA LYS A 66 16.36 8.75 -3.35
C LYS A 66 15.34 8.26 -2.34
N GLN A 67 14.49 9.16 -1.82
CA GLN A 67 13.41 8.78 -0.92
C GLN A 67 12.36 7.89 -1.63
N ASN A 68 12.06 8.16 -2.90
CA ASN A 68 11.16 7.30 -3.68
C ASN A 68 11.73 5.89 -3.80
N GLU A 69 13.02 5.75 -4.17
CA GLU A 69 13.69 4.46 -4.25
C GLU A 69 13.64 3.71 -2.91
N GLU A 70 13.90 4.40 -1.80
CA GLU A 70 13.85 3.83 -0.47
C GLU A 70 12.44 3.35 -0.09
N LEU A 71 11.42 4.20 -0.28
CA LEU A 71 10.03 3.87 0.02
C LEU A 71 9.52 2.71 -0.87
N THR A 72 9.90 2.69 -2.14
CA THR A 72 9.57 1.59 -3.06
C THR A 72 10.15 0.27 -2.56
N ASN A 73 11.42 0.27 -2.14
CA ASN A 73 12.05 -0.91 -1.56
C ASN A 73 11.34 -1.38 -0.29
N GLN A 74 10.94 -0.46 0.59
CA GLN A 74 10.20 -0.79 1.81
C GLN A 74 8.83 -1.44 1.50
N VAL A 75 8.10 -0.94 0.49
CA VAL A 75 6.82 -1.52 0.07
C VAL A 75 7.05 -2.94 -0.44
N CYS A 76 8.03 -3.13 -1.31
CA CYS A 76 8.36 -4.45 -1.86
C CYS A 76 8.85 -5.44 -0.79
N ASP A 77 9.56 -4.98 0.25
CA ASP A 77 9.96 -5.82 1.38
C ASP A 77 8.76 -6.23 2.26
N CYS A 78 7.83 -5.32 2.48
CA CYS A 78 6.59 -5.59 3.20
C CYS A 78 5.75 -6.67 2.52
N THR A 79 5.50 -6.52 1.21
CA THR A 79 4.71 -7.49 0.43
C THR A 79 5.44 -8.82 0.24
N THR A 80 6.76 -8.81 0.05
CA THR A 80 7.57 -10.05 0.01
C THR A 80 7.46 -10.82 1.33
N THR A 81 7.43 -10.12 2.46
CA THR A 81 7.24 -10.73 3.78
C THR A 81 5.86 -11.34 3.92
N HIS A 82 4.81 -10.69 3.40
CA HIS A 82 3.46 -11.24 3.34
C HIS A 82 3.44 -12.57 2.57
N PHE A 83 3.98 -12.61 1.35
CA PHE A 83 4.03 -13.84 0.54
C PHE A 83 4.85 -14.97 1.17
N ARG A 84 5.95 -14.63 1.86
CA ARG A 84 6.73 -15.64 2.59
C ARG A 84 5.91 -16.29 3.71
N ARG A 85 4.99 -15.57 4.35
CA ARG A 85 4.11 -16.11 5.40
C ARG A 85 3.03 -17.02 4.85
N GLU A 86 2.48 -16.69 3.67
CA GLU A 86 1.49 -17.51 2.97
C GLU A 86 2.04 -18.89 2.56
N LYS A 87 3.36 -19.00 2.35
CA LYS A 87 4.05 -20.26 1.97
C LYS A 87 3.46 -20.96 0.73
N ASN A 88 2.76 -20.22 -0.12
CA ASN A 88 2.09 -20.74 -1.30
C ASN A 88 2.86 -20.34 -2.57
N VAL A 89 3.61 -21.27 -3.15
CA VAL A 89 4.41 -21.01 -4.36
C VAL A 89 3.54 -20.66 -5.57
N ASN A 90 2.37 -21.28 -5.68
CA ASN A 90 1.43 -21.02 -6.78
C ASN A 90 0.88 -19.60 -6.69
N TYR A 91 0.61 -19.13 -5.47
CA TYR A 91 0.18 -17.76 -5.23
C TYR A 91 1.20 -16.75 -5.79
N VAL A 92 2.46 -16.85 -5.37
CA VAL A 92 3.52 -15.93 -5.81
C VAL A 92 3.74 -16.02 -7.32
N GLN A 93 3.62 -17.21 -7.88
CA GLN A 93 3.77 -17.40 -9.32
C GLN A 93 2.66 -16.73 -10.14
N VAL A 94 1.40 -16.79 -9.67
CA VAL A 94 0.27 -16.10 -10.33
C VAL A 94 0.45 -14.58 -10.28
N VAL A 95 0.88 -14.05 -9.13
CA VAL A 95 1.19 -12.63 -8.99
C VAL A 95 2.31 -12.22 -9.95
N ASN A 96 3.37 -13.02 -10.05
CA ASN A 96 4.48 -12.77 -10.99
C ASN A 96 4.03 -12.75 -12.46
N LEU A 97 3.06 -13.59 -12.84
CA LEU A 97 2.49 -13.59 -14.20
C LEU A 97 1.71 -12.31 -14.47
N GLU A 98 0.89 -11.87 -13.50
CA GLU A 98 0.12 -10.62 -13.62
C GLU A 98 1.04 -9.41 -13.76
N LEU A 99 2.06 -9.32 -12.91
CA LEU A 99 3.02 -8.21 -12.93
C LEU A 99 3.76 -8.07 -14.26
N ARG A 100 4.08 -9.20 -14.90
CA ARG A 100 4.72 -9.26 -16.23
C ARG A 100 3.79 -8.87 -17.38
N GLY A 101 2.49 -8.71 -17.13
CA GLY A 101 1.49 -8.48 -18.18
C GLY A 101 1.25 -9.72 -19.06
N ALA A 102 1.68 -10.91 -18.62
CA ALA A 102 1.56 -12.14 -19.39
C ALA A 102 0.12 -12.70 -19.42
N ARG A 103 -0.78 -12.15 -18.59
CA ARG A 103 -2.20 -12.51 -18.54
C ARG A 103 -2.90 -12.41 -19.90
N ALA A 104 -2.55 -11.42 -20.73
CA ALA A 104 -3.16 -11.24 -22.04
C ALA A 104 -2.86 -12.38 -23.03
N SER A 105 -1.78 -13.14 -22.80
CA SER A 105 -1.38 -14.28 -23.64
C SER A 105 -1.81 -15.64 -23.09
N LEU A 106 -2.48 -15.66 -21.93
CA LEU A 106 -2.96 -16.88 -21.28
C LEU A 106 -4.47 -17.03 -21.49
N PRO A 107 -5.04 -18.24 -21.27
CA PRO A 107 -6.50 -18.42 -21.22
C PRO A 107 -7.17 -17.45 -20.23
N PRO A 108 -8.51 -17.34 -20.20
CA PRO A 108 -9.21 -16.56 -19.17
C PRO A 108 -8.91 -17.07 -17.76
N MET A 109 -8.57 -16.17 -16.83
CA MET A 109 -8.19 -16.52 -15.45
C MET A 109 -9.38 -17.16 -14.72
N PRO A 110 -9.22 -18.39 -14.20
CA PRO A 110 -10.21 -19.01 -13.31
C PRO A 110 -10.49 -18.12 -12.11
N THR A 111 -11.71 -18.20 -11.59
CA THR A 111 -12.14 -17.36 -10.47
C THR A 111 -11.25 -17.57 -9.24
N GLU A 112 -10.84 -18.81 -8.98
CA GLU A 112 -9.96 -19.21 -7.89
C GLU A 112 -8.59 -18.52 -7.98
N LEU A 113 -8.04 -18.39 -9.19
CA LEU A 113 -6.78 -17.67 -9.41
C LEU A 113 -6.95 -16.15 -9.35
N SER A 114 -8.11 -15.63 -9.69
CA SER A 114 -8.38 -14.18 -9.60
C SER A 114 -8.34 -13.68 -8.16
N LEU A 115 -8.69 -14.53 -7.18
CA LEU A 115 -8.59 -14.24 -5.76
C LEU A 115 -7.15 -13.99 -5.31
N TYR A 116 -6.17 -14.67 -5.92
CA TYR A 116 -4.77 -14.40 -5.64
C TYR A 116 -4.37 -12.99 -6.05
N VAL A 117 -4.76 -12.56 -7.25
CA VAL A 117 -4.47 -11.20 -7.72
C VAL A 117 -5.16 -10.16 -6.84
N ALA A 118 -6.42 -10.40 -6.44
CA ALA A 118 -7.15 -9.53 -5.52
C ALA A 118 -6.45 -9.41 -4.16
N ASN A 119 -6.10 -10.54 -3.53
CA ASN A 119 -5.38 -10.56 -2.25
C ASN A 119 -4.01 -9.85 -2.35
N TYR A 120 -3.34 -9.94 -3.49
CA TYR A 120 -2.10 -9.21 -3.73
C TYR A 120 -2.34 -7.70 -3.74
N ASN A 121 -3.37 -7.21 -4.44
CA ASN A 121 -3.68 -5.78 -4.47
C ASN A 121 -4.01 -5.24 -3.06
N ASP A 122 -4.72 -6.02 -2.25
CA ASP A 122 -5.03 -5.65 -0.86
C ASP A 122 -3.76 -5.58 -0.01
N ALA A 123 -2.87 -6.58 -0.11
CA ALA A 123 -1.59 -6.59 0.61
C ALA A 123 -0.66 -5.45 0.17
N GLU A 124 -0.62 -5.12 -1.12
CA GLU A 124 0.11 -3.97 -1.64
C GLU A 124 -0.43 -2.67 -1.04
N LEU A 125 -1.75 -2.47 -1.08
CA LEU A 125 -2.40 -1.28 -0.56
C LEU A 125 -2.15 -1.12 0.95
N GLU A 126 -2.24 -2.19 1.72
CA GLU A 126 -1.92 -2.19 3.15
C GLU A 126 -0.47 -1.77 3.41
N CYS A 127 0.48 -2.34 2.67
CA CYS A 127 1.90 -2.01 2.78
C CYS A 127 2.18 -0.55 2.41
N VAL A 128 1.63 -0.07 1.30
CA VAL A 128 1.76 1.34 0.86
C VAL A 128 1.20 2.29 1.93
N ASN A 129 -0.01 2.04 2.43
CA ASN A 129 -0.64 2.88 3.45
C ASN A 129 0.14 2.91 4.76
N THR A 130 0.65 1.75 5.21
CA THR A 130 1.45 1.64 6.43
C THR A 130 2.75 2.44 6.32
N ILE A 131 3.42 2.35 5.17
CA ILE A 131 4.69 3.05 4.94
C ILE A 131 4.45 4.55 4.75
N ALA A 132 3.42 4.94 4.00
CA ALA A 132 3.03 6.35 3.85
C ALA A 132 2.67 6.99 5.19
N ALA A 133 1.96 6.30 6.07
CA ALA A 133 1.66 6.78 7.42
C ALA A 133 2.93 7.00 8.26
N LYS A 134 3.87 6.05 8.24
CA LYS A 134 5.17 6.16 8.93
C LYS A 134 6.03 7.30 8.37
N HIS A 135 6.03 7.48 7.06
CA HIS A 135 6.74 8.56 6.38
C HIS A 135 6.16 9.93 6.81
N ASN A 136 4.84 10.09 6.73
CA ASN A 136 4.16 11.34 7.09
C ASN A 136 4.36 11.71 8.57
N GLU A 137 4.36 10.73 9.48
CA GLU A 137 4.67 10.93 10.90
C GLU A 137 6.12 11.41 11.08
N SER A 138 7.08 10.80 10.38
CA SER A 138 8.49 11.19 10.41
C SER A 138 8.70 12.61 9.88
N THR A 139 8.06 12.98 8.76
CA THR A 139 8.13 14.33 8.20
C THR A 139 7.48 15.37 9.10
N ARG A 140 6.39 15.03 9.80
CA ARG A 140 5.76 15.93 10.79
C ARG A 140 6.69 16.21 11.96
N ARG A 141 7.42 15.22 12.45
CA ARG A 141 8.41 15.39 13.54
C ARG A 141 9.63 16.21 13.12
N LEU A 142 10.00 16.16 11.84
CA LEU A 142 11.12 16.92 11.28
C LEU A 142 10.76 18.36 10.90
N LYS A 143 9.47 18.71 10.77
CA LYS A 143 9.07 20.12 10.68
C LYS A 143 9.27 20.74 12.06
N PRO A 144 10.16 21.75 12.23
CA PRO A 144 10.26 22.44 13.50
C PRO A 144 8.88 23.02 13.80
N ASN A 145 8.40 22.80 15.04
CA ASN A 145 7.26 23.51 15.60
C ASN A 145 7.35 24.95 15.11
N ALA A 146 6.41 25.37 14.27
CA ALA A 146 6.31 26.77 13.86
C ALA A 146 6.30 27.57 15.16
N ALA A 147 7.42 28.23 15.44
CA ALA A 147 7.61 28.99 16.65
C ALA A 147 6.42 29.93 16.76
N LYS A 148 5.66 29.79 17.86
CA LYS A 148 4.59 30.73 18.20
C LYS A 148 5.10 32.14 17.91
N PRO A 149 4.34 33.00 17.23
CA PRO A 149 4.81 34.35 16.93
C PRO A 149 5.21 35.00 18.26
N VAL A 150 6.51 35.27 18.41
CA VAL A 150 7.03 36.05 19.52
C VAL A 150 6.40 37.42 19.36
N VAL A 151 5.37 37.68 20.17
CA VAL A 151 4.78 39.02 20.31
C VAL A 151 5.91 39.92 20.79
N LYS A 152 6.52 40.67 19.85
CA LYS A 152 7.45 41.74 20.21
C LYS A 152 6.63 42.79 20.95
N SER A 153 6.74 42.80 22.28
CA SER A 153 6.25 43.91 23.10
C SER A 153 6.83 45.22 22.53
N PRO A 154 6.00 46.25 22.30
CA PRO A 154 6.46 47.50 21.72
C PRO A 154 7.47 48.18 22.65
N ARG A 155 8.60 48.56 22.04
CA ARG A 155 9.70 49.30 22.67
C ARG A 155 9.18 50.64 23.19
N ARG A 156 9.37 50.90 24.48
CA ARG A 156 9.11 52.18 25.15
C ARG A 156 9.96 53.28 24.50
N PRO A 157 9.38 54.40 24.02
CA PRO A 157 10.19 55.52 23.53
C PRO A 157 10.75 56.29 24.73
N THR A 158 12.08 56.36 24.84
CA THR A 158 12.76 57.32 25.72
C THR A 158 12.84 58.66 25.00
N SER A 159 11.87 59.52 25.26
CA SER A 159 11.99 60.97 25.02
C SER A 159 12.76 61.58 26.19
N SER A 160 13.92 62.18 25.94
CA SER A 160 14.33 63.34 26.73
C SER A 160 14.94 64.37 25.81
N SER A 161 14.23 65.49 25.76
CA SER A 161 14.39 66.62 24.89
C SER A 161 15.55 67.49 25.37
N ARG A 162 16.39 67.88 24.41
CA ARG A 162 17.47 68.84 24.59
C ARG A 162 16.88 70.25 24.46
N ARG A 163 16.95 71.07 25.51
CA ARG A 163 16.97 72.55 25.33
C ARG A 163 17.65 73.26 26.51
N PRO A 164 18.58 74.20 26.24
CA PRO A 164 19.13 75.08 27.27
C PRO A 164 18.37 76.42 27.31
N ALA A 165 18.27 76.98 28.51
CA ALA A 165 18.03 78.39 28.85
C ALA A 165 18.33 78.49 30.36
N ARG A 166 19.02 79.48 30.92
CA ARG A 166 19.47 80.79 30.48
C ARG A 166 20.63 81.21 31.38
#